data_AF-A0A7K6RCG4-F1
#
_entry.id   AF-A0A7K6RCG4-F1
#
_cell.length_a   1.000
_cell.length_b   1.000
_cell.length_c   1.000
_cell.angle_alpha   90.00
_cell.angle_beta   90.00
_cell.angle_gamma   90.00
#
_symmetry.space_group_name_H-M   'P 1'
#
loop_
_entity.id
_entity.type
_entity.pdbx_description
1 polymer ?
#
loop_
_entity_poly.entity_id
_entity_poly.type
_entity_poly.pdbx_seq_one_letter_code
_entity_poly.pdbx_strand_id
1 'polypeptide(L)'
;QELGTLGFDCTLEEVDLEDITENQINTIKACTSEDPGVKKKKKKPHKKQINVKFQHHIFMEELKCLQGIYEDLNVYRAELKNFDDQRVLATIDDTMKVSIS
;
A
#
# COMPACT_ATOMS: atom_id res chain seq x y z
N GLN A 1 -7.42 9.50 -26.13
CA GLN A 1 -8.35 9.05 -25.08
C GLN A 1 -7.87 9.72 -23.82
N GLU A 2 -8.45 10.88 -23.50
CA GLU A 2 -8.07 11.65 -22.32
C GLU A 2 -8.44 10.81 -21.08
N LEU A 3 -7.45 10.54 -20.24
CA LEU A 3 -7.68 9.96 -18.92
C LEU A 3 -8.55 10.95 -18.16
N GLY A 4 -9.83 10.64 -18.07
CA GLY A 4 -10.83 11.49 -17.43
C GLY A 4 -10.43 11.82 -16.01
N THR A 5 -9.83 12.99 -15.83
CA THR A 5 -10.00 13.76 -14.62
C THR A 5 -11.50 13.97 -14.46
N LEU A 6 -12.02 13.74 -13.26
CA LEU A 6 -13.44 13.65 -12.92
C LEU A 6 -14.24 14.97 -13.10
N GLY A 7 -13.86 15.85 -14.05
CA GLY A 7 -14.53 17.14 -14.27
C GLY A 7 -14.32 18.17 -13.16
N PHE A 8 -13.46 17.85 -12.18
CA PHE A 8 -13.06 18.76 -11.12
C PHE A 8 -11.64 19.24 -11.41
N ASP A 9 -11.51 20.53 -11.70
CA ASP A 9 -10.23 21.21 -11.89
C ASP A 9 -9.77 21.69 -10.51
N CYS A 10 -9.11 20.81 -9.75
CA CYS A 10 -8.53 21.20 -8.46
C CYS A 10 -7.15 21.80 -8.70
N THR A 11 -6.93 23.02 -8.23
CA THR A 11 -5.58 23.60 -8.19
C THR A 11 -4.76 22.95 -7.07
N LEU A 12 -3.42 22.95 -7.17
CA LEU A 12 -2.56 22.43 -6.09
C LEU A 12 -2.76 23.13 -4.73
N GLU A 13 -3.35 24.31 -4.73
CA GLU A 13 -3.72 25.05 -3.50
C GLU A 13 -5.04 24.56 -2.89
N GLU A 14 -5.89 23.87 -3.67
CA GLU A 14 -7.18 23.30 -3.24
C GLU A 14 -7.08 21.79 -2.92
N VAL A 15 -5.95 21.16 -3.23
CA VAL A 15 -5.69 19.75 -2.89
C VAL A 15 -5.28 19.68 -1.43
N ASP A 16 -6.15 19.09 -0.61
CA ASP A 16 -5.79 18.66 0.73
C ASP A 16 -4.76 17.52 0.62
N LEU A 17 -3.55 17.77 1.13
CA LEU A 17 -2.45 16.80 1.13
C LEU A 17 -2.39 15.99 2.43
N GLU A 18 -3.39 16.15 3.31
CA GLU A 18 -3.47 15.37 4.55
C GLU A 18 -3.70 13.88 4.24
N ASP A 19 -2.81 13.05 4.79
CA ASP A 19 -2.94 11.61 4.73
C ASP A 19 -3.91 11.14 5.82
N ILE A 20 -5.15 10.84 5.40
CA ILE A 20 -6.20 10.37 6.29
C ILE A 20 -5.89 9.00 6.95
N THR A 21 -4.86 8.27 6.48
CA THR A 21 -4.45 6.98 7.04
C THR A 21 -3.14 7.06 7.83
N GLU A 22 -2.59 8.27 8.05
CA GLU A 22 -1.32 8.50 8.75
C GLU A 22 -1.24 7.81 10.13
N ASN A 23 -2.37 7.72 10.84
CA ASN A 23 -2.47 7.12 12.18
C ASN A 23 -2.58 5.58 12.18
N GLN A 24 -2.56 4.93 11.02
CA GLN A 24 -2.69 3.48 10.86
C GLN A 24 -1.33 2.82 10.58
N ILE A 25 -1.33 1.60 10.04
CA ILE A 25 -0.12 0.98 9.52
C ILE A 25 0.48 1.94 8.48
N ASN A 26 1.76 2.29 8.62
CA ASN A 26 2.46 3.04 7.59
C ASN A 26 2.66 2.12 6.37
N THR A 27 1.64 2.05 5.51
CA THR A 27 1.58 1.17 4.34
C THR A 27 2.73 1.44 3.40
N ILE A 28 3.09 2.71 3.19
CA ILE A 28 4.24 3.10 2.36
C ILE A 28 5.52 2.41 2.86
N LYS A 29 5.80 2.47 4.17
CA LYS A 29 6.97 1.84 4.76
C LYS A 29 6.87 0.30 4.74
N ALA A 30 5.69 -0.26 4.93
CA ALA A 30 5.48 -1.71 4.88
C ALA A 30 5.66 -2.29 3.46
N CYS A 31 5.28 -1.51 2.44
CA CYS A 31 5.34 -1.90 1.03
C CYS A 31 6.65 -1.51 0.33
N THR A 32 7.49 -0.69 0.97
CA THR A 32 8.82 -0.35 0.45
C THR A 32 9.85 -1.28 1.07
N SER A 33 10.36 -2.23 0.29
CA SER A 33 11.48 -3.06 0.73
C SER A 33 12.71 -2.20 0.95
N GLU A 34 13.26 -2.16 2.17
CA GLU A 34 14.63 -1.68 2.36
C GLU A 34 15.56 -2.67 1.64
N ASP A 35 16.07 -2.34 0.46
CA ASP A 35 17.00 -3.21 -0.27
C ASP A 35 18.23 -3.50 0.63
N PRO A 36 18.40 -4.74 1.12
CA PRO A 36 19.54 -5.08 1.98
C PRO A 36 20.88 -4.96 1.23
N GLY A 37 20.86 -4.74 -0.09
CA GLY A 37 22.01 -4.57 -0.97
C GLY A 37 22.85 -3.30 -0.76
N VAL A 38 22.35 -2.28 -0.04
CA VAL A 38 23.09 -1.01 0.14
C VAL A 38 24.22 -1.11 1.18
N LYS A 39 24.29 -2.18 1.99
CA LYS A 39 25.42 -2.44 2.89
C LYS A 39 26.30 -3.60 2.42
N LYS A 40 26.91 -3.49 1.23
CA LYS A 40 28.02 -4.36 0.84
C LYS A 40 29.29 -4.05 1.63
N LYS A 41 29.46 -4.66 2.82
CA LYS A 41 30.78 -5.15 3.26
C LYS A 41 30.68 -6.62 3.67
N LYS A 42 31.02 -7.45 2.67
CA LYS A 42 31.44 -8.86 2.70
C LYS A 42 31.51 -9.52 4.09
N LYS A 43 30.62 -10.46 4.39
CA LYS A 43 30.95 -11.76 5.01
C LYS A 43 29.95 -12.84 4.56
N LYS A 44 30.48 -13.99 4.09
CA LYS A 44 29.79 -15.28 3.94
C LYS A 44 30.65 -16.33 4.68
N PRO A 45 30.14 -17.53 5.07
CA PRO A 45 28.76 -18.04 4.95
C PRO A 45 28.20 -18.77 6.20
N HIS A 46 26.88 -19.00 6.24
CA HIS A 46 26.27 -20.28 6.64
C HIS A 46 25.02 -20.52 5.77
N LYS A 47 25.12 -21.42 4.79
CA LYS A 47 24.42 -21.31 3.50
C LYS A 47 23.07 -22.06 3.35
N LYS A 48 22.39 -22.47 4.44
CA LYS A 48 21.07 -23.14 4.32
C LYS A 48 19.96 -22.55 5.22
N GLN A 49 20.26 -22.15 6.45
CA GLN A 49 19.25 -21.56 7.35
C GLN A 49 18.94 -20.08 7.05
N ILE A 50 19.89 -19.36 6.41
CA ILE A 50 19.72 -17.94 6.08
C ILE A 50 18.64 -17.75 5.01
N ASN A 51 18.53 -18.66 4.03
CA ASN A 51 17.51 -18.55 2.98
C ASN A 51 16.09 -18.70 3.54
N VAL A 52 15.87 -19.60 4.50
CA VAL A 52 14.54 -19.81 5.10
C VAL A 52 14.10 -18.61 5.94
N LYS A 53 15.01 -18.03 6.75
CA LYS A 53 14.71 -16.82 7.54
C LYS A 53 14.49 -15.59 6.66
N PHE A 54 15.27 -15.46 5.59
CA PHE A 54 15.14 -14.37 4.63
C PHE A 54 13.81 -14.44 3.88
N GLN A 55 13.42 -15.64 3.43
CA GLN A 55 12.13 -15.87 2.77
C GLN A 55 10.94 -15.63 3.70
N HIS A 56 11.06 -16.01 4.98
CA HIS A 56 10.05 -15.72 5.99
C HIS A 56 9.92 -14.22 6.27
N HIS A 57 11.03 -13.47 6.29
CA HIS A 57 11.01 -12.02 6.48
C HIS A 57 10.30 -11.31 5.33
N ILE A 58 10.66 -11.65 4.09
CA ILE A 58 10.02 -11.08 2.89
C ILE A 58 8.52 -11.37 2.93
N PHE A 59 8.13 -12.62 3.21
CA PHE A 59 6.73 -12.99 3.32
C PHE A 59 5.99 -12.20 4.40
N MET A 60 6.63 -11.95 5.55
CA MET A 60 6.04 -11.14 6.62
C MET A 60 5.94 -9.65 6.28
N GLU A 61 6.86 -9.11 5.49
CA GLU A 61 6.79 -7.74 4.97
C GLU A 61 5.67 -7.61 3.93
N GLU A 62 5.56 -8.57 3.01
CA GLU A 62 4.47 -8.63 2.04
C GLU A 62 3.10 -8.71 2.73
N LEU A 63 2.95 -9.54 3.77
CA LEU A 63 1.71 -9.61 4.55
C LEU A 63 1.37 -8.29 5.24
N LYS A 64 2.36 -7.60 5.81
CA LYS A 64 2.15 -6.29 6.45
C LYS A 64 1.78 -5.22 5.42
N CYS A 65 2.38 -5.26 4.24
CA CYS A 65 2.02 -4.38 3.13
C CYS A 65 0.57 -4.59 2.71
N LEU A 66 0.16 -5.85 2.48
CA LEU A 66 -1.22 -6.19 2.12
C LEU A 66 -2.22 -5.80 3.22
N GLN A 67 -1.87 -6.01 4.48
CA GLN A 67 -2.68 -5.58 5.61
C GLN A 67 -2.85 -4.05 5.62
N GLY A 68 -1.77 -3.29 5.44
CA GLY A 68 -1.83 -1.83 5.37
C GLY A 68 -2.71 -1.34 4.22
N ILE A 69 -2.56 -1.90 3.02
CA ILE A 69 -3.41 -1.58 1.87
C ILE A 69 -4.89 -1.84 2.19
N TYR A 70 -5.20 -2.96 2.84
CA TYR A 70 -6.57 -3.28 3.20
C TYR A 70 -7.16 -2.30 4.22
N GLU A 71 -6.38 -1.91 5.23
CA GLU A 71 -6.79 -0.92 6.23
C GLU A 71 -7.01 0.47 5.58
N ASP A 72 -6.09 0.90 4.71
CA ASP A 72 -6.22 2.16 3.97
C ASP A 72 -7.49 2.18 3.10
N LEU A 73 -7.75 1.09 2.35
CA LEU A 73 -8.94 0.98 1.52
C LEU A 73 -10.23 1.06 2.35
N ASN A 74 -10.25 0.55 3.58
CA ASN A 74 -11.42 0.69 4.46
C ASN A 74 -11.68 2.15 4.84
N VAL A 75 -10.63 2.93 5.11
CA VAL A 75 -10.76 4.36 5.42
C VAL A 75 -11.28 5.11 4.22
N TYR A 76 -10.64 4.95 3.05
CA TYR A 76 -11.10 5.59 1.82
C TYR A 76 -12.54 5.22 1.47
N ARG A 77 -12.91 3.95 1.66
CA ARG A 77 -14.29 3.50 1.45
C ARG A 77 -15.28 4.20 2.37
N ALA A 78 -14.92 4.45 3.63
CA ALA A 78 -15.77 5.13 4.59
C ALA A 78 -15.96 6.62 4.24
N GLU A 79 -14.87 7.31 3.88
CA GLU A 79 -14.89 8.72 3.45
C GLU A 79 -15.66 8.90 2.14
N LEU A 80 -15.46 8.01 1.16
CA LEU A 80 -16.10 8.07 -0.15
C LEU A 80 -17.52 7.51 -0.16
N LYS A 81 -18.07 7.04 0.97
CA LYS A 81 -19.38 6.36 1.02
C LYS A 81 -20.52 7.21 0.43
N ASN A 82 -20.44 8.53 0.57
CA ASN A 82 -21.44 9.46 0.06
C ASN A 82 -21.09 10.07 -1.31
N PHE A 83 -20.04 9.56 -1.96
CA PHE A 83 -19.58 10.06 -3.25
C PHE A 83 -20.47 9.54 -4.38
N ASP A 84 -20.77 10.41 -5.36
CA ASP A 84 -21.70 10.09 -6.44
C ASP A 84 -21.14 9.04 -7.42
N ASP A 85 -19.81 8.95 -7.60
CA ASP A 85 -19.20 7.95 -8.48
C ASP A 85 -19.09 6.58 -7.82
N GLN A 86 -20.14 5.78 -8.01
CA GLN A 86 -20.20 4.39 -7.54
C GLN A 86 -19.13 3.47 -8.15
N ARG A 87 -18.48 3.85 -9.26
CA ARG A 87 -17.41 3.03 -9.86
C ARG A 87 -16.15 3.04 -9.01
N VAL A 88 -15.86 4.16 -8.34
CA VAL A 88 -14.71 4.26 -7.42
C VAL A 88 -14.92 3.33 -6.22
N LEU A 89 -16.11 3.39 -5.60
CA LEU A 89 -16.47 2.49 -4.50
C LEU A 89 -16.44 1.01 -4.92
N ALA A 90 -16.98 0.67 -6.10
CA ALA A 90 -16.91 -0.70 -6.62
C ALA A 90 -15.47 -1.17 -6.86
N THR A 91 -14.61 -0.29 -7.36
CA THR A 91 -13.18 -0.61 -7.57
C THR A 91 -12.45 -0.84 -6.25
N ILE A 92 -12.75 -0.04 -5.21
CA ILE A 92 -12.24 -0.26 -3.86
C ILE A 92 -12.71 -1.62 -3.33
N ASP A 93 -14.01 -1.93 -3.44
CA ASP A 93 -14.58 -3.21 -3.00
C ASP A 93 -13.94 -4.41 -3.70
N ASP A 94 -13.68 -4.32 -5.00
CA ASP A 94 -13.03 -5.39 -5.75
C ASP A 94 -11.55 -5.53 -5.40
N THR A 95 -10.85 -4.42 -5.19
CA THR A 95 -9.44 -4.43 -4.75
C THR A 95 -9.31 -5.05 -3.36
N MET A 96 -10.22 -4.73 -2.44
CA MET A 96 -10.25 -5.30 -1.09
C MET A 96 -10.43 -6.83 -1.10
N LYS A 97 -11.25 -7.37 -2.00
CA LYS A 97 -11.43 -8.84 -2.14
C LYS A 97 -10.14 -9.53 -2.55
N VAL A 98 -9.37 -8.90 -3.44
CA VAL A 98 -8.10 -9.44 -3.95
C VAL A 98 -7.01 -9.40 -2.88
N SER A 99 -6.99 -8.36 -2.04
CA SER A 99 -6.00 -8.23 -0.96
C SER A 99 -6.16 -9.25 0.19
N ILE A 100 -7.32 -9.92 0.30
CA ILE A 100 -7.59 -10.97 1.31
C ILE A 100 -7.38 -12.39 0.73
N SER A 101 -7.33 -12.55 -0.59
CA SER A 101 -7.30 -13.86 -1.29
C SER A 101 -5.89 -14.38 -1.50
#